data_AF-W2TD67-F1
#
_entry.id   AF-W2TD67-F1
#
_cell.length_a   1.000
_cell.length_b   1.000
_cell.length_c   1.000
_cell.angle_alpha   90.00
_cell.angle_beta   90.00
_cell.angle_gamma   90.00
#
_symmetry.space_group_name_H-M   'P 1'
#
loop_
_entity.id
_entity.type
_entity.pdbx_description
1 polymer ?
#
loop_
_entity_poly.entity_id
_entity_poly.type
_entity_poly.pdbx_seq_one_letter_code
_entity_poly.pdbx_strand_id
1 'polypeptide(L)'
;IGGDVGGSIRIPCHFTGTAGIKPSHLRFSHRGVCGSIPGRPLINSNDGPMAKDIQTIVDFLKEVWRDDFTSQQDPYVPPVLWNNEMYAEGKKYRIGYYIDDGWFTPIPAIQRAVLEAKDHLEAAGHTLIPFHPPNIPRVMRHFIRAVCVDGGKFLSRKLLNVSLLSWKFTQEMFF
;
A
#
# COMPACT_ATOMS: atom_id res chain seq x y z
N ILE A 1 -6.17 -1.58 11.75
CA ILE A 1 -6.51 -1.45 10.32
C ILE A 1 -6.04 -0.09 9.85
N GLY A 2 -5.34 -0.02 8.73
CA GLY A 2 -4.96 1.24 8.08
C GLY A 2 -5.52 1.30 6.66
N GLY A 3 -5.52 2.50 6.08
CA GLY A 3 -5.81 2.72 4.65
C GLY A 3 -4.53 3.09 3.91
N ASP A 4 -4.29 2.53 2.72
CA ASP A 4 -3.09 2.72 1.92
C ASP A 4 -3.44 3.07 0.46
N VAL A 5 -3.16 4.31 0.08
CA VAL A 5 -3.20 4.79 -1.31
C VAL A 5 -1.81 4.70 -1.94
N GLY A 6 -0.79 5.20 -1.23
CA GLY A 6 0.58 5.34 -1.73
C GLY A 6 1.65 4.74 -0.83
N GLY A 7 1.26 4.03 0.23
CA GLY A 7 2.18 3.43 1.20
C GLY A 7 1.75 3.54 2.65
N SER A 8 0.62 4.16 2.97
CA SER A 8 0.26 4.53 4.35
C SER A 8 0.00 3.35 5.32
N ILE A 9 -0.05 2.10 4.85
CA ILE A 9 0.07 0.90 5.70
C ILE A 9 1.53 0.46 5.77
N ARG A 10 2.17 0.32 4.61
CA ARG A 10 3.50 -0.31 4.46
C ARG A 10 4.65 0.56 5.03
N ILE A 11 4.60 1.87 4.83
CA ILE A 11 5.60 2.83 5.32
C ILE A 11 5.67 2.85 6.85
N PRO A 12 4.57 3.07 7.60
CA PRO A 12 4.66 3.04 9.05
C PRO A 12 5.04 1.66 9.59
N CYS A 13 4.59 0.57 8.96
CA CYS A 13 5.04 -0.78 9.31
C CYS A 13 6.55 -0.96 9.15
N HIS A 14 7.09 -0.50 8.03
CA HIS A 14 8.53 -0.51 7.76
C HIS A 14 9.32 0.27 8.83
N PHE A 15 8.86 1.46 9.24
CA PHE A 15 9.53 2.27 10.25
C PHE A 15 9.37 1.77 11.69
N THR A 16 8.32 1.00 11.98
CA THR A 16 8.03 0.51 13.34
C THR A 16 8.40 -0.95 13.55
N GLY A 17 8.93 -1.63 12.54
CA GLY A 17 9.28 -3.05 12.62
C GLY A 17 8.05 -3.95 12.80
N THR A 18 6.91 -3.57 12.19
CA THR A 18 5.67 -4.35 12.21
C THR A 18 5.35 -4.88 10.81
N ALA A 19 4.46 -5.86 10.75
CA ALA A 19 3.94 -6.39 9.49
C ALA A 19 2.70 -5.58 9.06
N GLY A 20 2.56 -5.38 7.75
CA GLY A 20 1.40 -4.71 7.17
C GLY A 20 1.18 -5.16 5.74
N ILE A 21 -0.08 -5.41 5.38
CA ILE A 21 -0.45 -5.81 4.03
C ILE A 21 -1.45 -4.81 3.46
N LYS A 22 -1.21 -4.39 2.22
CA LYS A 22 -2.21 -3.70 1.40
C LYS A 22 -2.77 -4.70 0.38
N PRO A 23 -3.96 -5.26 0.60
CA PRO A 23 -4.61 -6.17 -0.34
C PRO A 23 -4.84 -5.53 -1.73
N SER A 24 -5.30 -6.38 -2.65
CA SER A 24 -5.83 -5.93 -3.94
C SER A 24 -7.03 -4.99 -3.76
N HIS A 25 -7.26 -4.15 -4.77
CA HIS A 25 -8.37 -3.21 -4.75
C HIS A 25 -9.71 -3.93 -4.49
N LEU A 26 -10.60 -3.31 -3.71
CA LEU A 26 -11.94 -3.82 -3.35
C LEU A 26 -12.00 -5.10 -2.51
N ARG A 27 -10.87 -5.65 -2.02
CA ARG A 27 -10.89 -6.80 -1.08
C ARG A 27 -11.52 -6.49 0.29
N PHE A 28 -11.64 -5.21 0.63
CA PHE A 28 -12.35 -4.71 1.81
C PHE A 28 -13.45 -3.77 1.33
N SER A 29 -14.56 -3.73 2.08
CA SER A 29 -15.62 -2.75 1.82
C SER A 29 -15.15 -1.36 2.20
N HIS A 30 -15.41 -0.40 1.31
CA HIS A 30 -15.20 1.03 1.55
C HIS A 30 -16.51 1.74 1.93
N ARG A 31 -17.61 0.98 2.09
CA ARG A 31 -18.91 1.53 2.46
C ARG A 31 -18.81 2.17 3.86
N GLY A 32 -19.18 3.45 3.94
CA GLY A 32 -19.10 4.21 5.19
C GLY A 32 -17.70 4.77 5.53
N VAL A 33 -16.69 4.53 4.68
CA VAL A 33 -15.36 5.10 4.87
C VAL A 33 -15.30 6.52 4.29
N CYS A 34 -15.00 7.51 5.14
CA CYS A 34 -14.84 8.90 4.71
C CYS A 34 -13.42 9.13 4.15
N GLY A 35 -13.32 9.33 2.83
CA GLY A 35 -12.08 9.77 2.19
C GLY A 35 -11.73 11.22 2.50
N SER A 36 -10.43 11.54 2.56
CA SER A 36 -9.97 12.93 2.78
C SER A 36 -10.31 13.87 1.61
N ILE A 37 -10.40 13.32 0.40
CA ILE A 37 -10.78 14.01 -0.83
C ILE A 37 -12.01 13.29 -1.41
N PRO A 38 -13.16 13.96 -1.52
CA PRO A 38 -14.38 13.37 -2.04
C PRO A 38 -14.26 13.08 -3.55
N GLY A 39 -14.87 11.99 -4.01
CA GLY A 39 -15.03 11.69 -5.43
C GLY A 39 -13.73 11.36 -6.19
N ARG A 40 -12.69 10.88 -5.52
CA ARG A 40 -11.43 10.49 -6.21
C ARG A 40 -11.71 9.32 -7.19
N PRO A 41 -11.51 9.49 -8.51
CA PRO A 41 -12.08 8.55 -9.48
C PRO A 41 -11.12 7.42 -9.92
N LEU A 42 -9.80 7.56 -9.73
CA LEU A 42 -8.80 6.69 -10.37
C LEU A 42 -8.05 5.78 -9.40
N ILE A 43 -7.51 6.33 -8.31
CA ILE A 43 -6.70 5.59 -7.34
C ILE A 43 -7.32 5.74 -5.96
N ASN A 44 -7.97 4.69 -5.52
CA ASN A 44 -8.63 4.63 -4.21
C ASN A 44 -7.68 4.13 -3.13
N SER A 45 -8.02 4.44 -1.88
CA SER A 45 -7.36 3.81 -0.73
C SER A 45 -7.69 2.32 -0.70
N ASN A 46 -6.83 1.53 -0.08
CA ASN A 46 -7.11 0.15 0.24
C ASN A 46 -6.89 -0.09 1.73
N ASP A 47 -7.90 -0.66 2.38
CA ASP A 47 -7.81 -1.02 3.79
C ASP A 47 -7.07 -2.34 3.96
N GLY A 48 -6.33 -2.46 5.06
CA GLY A 48 -5.58 -3.66 5.39
C GLY A 48 -5.10 -3.71 6.84
N PRO A 49 -4.81 -4.92 7.35
CA PRO A 49 -4.31 -5.11 8.70
C PRO A 49 -2.83 -4.74 8.84
N MET A 50 -2.51 -4.27 10.04
CA MET A 50 -1.16 -4.02 10.55
C MET A 50 -1.06 -4.73 11.89
N ALA A 51 -0.02 -5.52 12.11
CA ALA A 51 0.17 -6.26 13.36
C ALA A 51 1.66 -6.49 13.63
N LYS A 52 2.00 -6.92 14.85
CA LYS A 52 3.39 -7.21 15.24
C LYS A 52 3.97 -8.39 14.46
N ASP A 53 3.14 -9.34 14.08
CA ASP A 53 3.52 -10.58 13.41
C ASP A 53 2.62 -10.89 12.20
N ILE A 54 3.16 -11.67 11.27
CA ILE A 54 2.48 -12.05 10.02
C ILE A 54 1.32 -13.00 10.31
N GLN A 55 1.40 -13.85 11.35
CA GLN A 55 0.37 -14.85 11.64
C GLN A 55 -0.95 -14.17 12.03
N THR A 56 -0.90 -13.15 12.87
CA THR A 56 -2.07 -12.33 13.25
C THR A 56 -2.74 -11.69 12.04
N ILE A 57 -1.95 -11.24 11.06
CA ILE A 57 -2.48 -10.72 9.79
C ILE A 57 -3.21 -11.83 9.02
N VAL A 58 -2.59 -13.00 8.91
CA VAL A 58 -3.17 -14.14 8.19
C VAL A 58 -4.49 -14.58 8.84
N ASP A 59 -4.53 -14.71 10.16
CA ASP A 59 -5.73 -15.13 10.89
C ASP A 59 -6.86 -14.11 10.75
N PHE A 60 -6.54 -12.82 10.82
CA PHE A 60 -7.49 -11.74 10.54
C PHE A 60 -8.05 -11.82 9.12
N LEU A 61 -7.19 -12.02 8.11
CA LEU A 61 -7.62 -12.10 6.71
C LEU A 61 -8.43 -13.37 6.41
N LYS A 62 -8.09 -14.50 7.05
CA LYS A 62 -8.87 -15.74 6.97
C LYS A 62 -10.28 -15.52 7.50
N GLU A 63 -10.41 -14.87 8.64
CA GLU A 63 -11.70 -14.60 9.27
C GLU A 63 -12.54 -13.61 8.43
N VAL A 64 -11.94 -12.51 7.99
CA VAL A 64 -12.64 -11.50 7.17
C VAL A 64 -13.09 -12.05 5.82
N TRP A 65 -12.33 -12.96 5.23
CA TRP A 65 -12.62 -13.54 3.90
C TRP A 65 -13.14 -14.98 3.98
N ARG A 66 -13.65 -15.43 5.13
CA ARG A 66 -14.13 -16.82 5.30
C ARG A 66 -15.41 -17.12 4.51
N ASP A 67 -16.25 -16.11 4.34
CA ASP A 67 -17.59 -16.19 3.75
C ASP A 67 -17.89 -14.92 2.91
N ASP A 68 -19.06 -14.89 2.29
CA ASP A 68 -19.48 -13.86 1.34
C ASP A 68 -20.22 -12.69 2.02
N PHE A 69 -20.24 -12.61 3.36
CA PHE A 69 -20.97 -11.58 4.11
C PHE A 69 -20.65 -10.17 3.60
N THR A 70 -19.36 -9.86 3.42
CA THR A 70 -18.94 -8.52 2.98
C THR A 70 -19.50 -8.18 1.60
N SER A 71 -19.45 -9.11 0.63
CA SER A 71 -19.98 -8.91 -0.72
C SER A 71 -21.51 -8.85 -0.77
N GLN A 72 -22.21 -9.48 0.18
CA GLN A 72 -23.66 -9.34 0.31
C GLN A 72 -24.07 -7.95 0.82
N GLN A 73 -23.23 -7.32 1.65
CA GLN A 73 -23.47 -5.97 2.18
C GLN A 73 -22.93 -4.84 1.29
N ASP A 74 -21.93 -5.13 0.46
CA ASP A 74 -21.32 -4.16 -0.45
C ASP A 74 -21.09 -4.79 -1.85
N PRO A 75 -21.92 -4.45 -2.85
CA PRO A 75 -21.83 -5.06 -4.19
C PRO A 75 -20.57 -4.66 -4.96
N TYR A 76 -19.78 -3.70 -4.47
CA TYR A 76 -18.48 -3.36 -5.06
C TYR A 76 -17.36 -4.29 -4.60
N VAL A 77 -17.57 -5.08 -3.54
CA VAL A 77 -16.58 -6.06 -3.07
C VAL A 77 -16.77 -7.36 -3.85
N PRO A 78 -15.75 -7.86 -4.56
CA PRO A 78 -15.85 -9.13 -5.26
C PRO A 78 -15.96 -10.29 -4.25
N PRO A 79 -16.84 -11.28 -4.50
CA PRO A 79 -17.08 -12.42 -3.60
C PRO A 79 -15.95 -13.45 -3.70
N VAL A 80 -14.73 -13.04 -3.39
CA VAL A 80 -13.54 -13.90 -3.40
C VAL A 80 -13.26 -14.31 -1.95
N LEU A 81 -13.33 -15.60 -1.66
CA LEU A 81 -13.07 -16.12 -0.32
C LEU A 81 -11.58 -16.38 -0.10
N TRP A 82 -11.20 -16.64 1.15
CA TRP A 82 -9.89 -17.14 1.49
C TRP A 82 -9.64 -18.50 0.81
N ASN A 83 -8.48 -18.66 0.18
CA ASN A 83 -8.12 -19.90 -0.49
C ASN A 83 -6.98 -20.60 0.26
N ASN A 84 -7.32 -21.67 0.99
CA ASN A 84 -6.36 -22.46 1.76
C ASN A 84 -5.35 -23.21 0.87
N GLU A 85 -5.73 -23.64 -0.32
CA GLU A 85 -4.85 -24.34 -1.27
C GLU A 85 -3.80 -23.40 -1.86
N MET A 86 -4.17 -22.13 -2.06
CA MET A 86 -3.23 -21.09 -2.47
C MET A 86 -2.27 -20.70 -1.35
N TYR A 87 -2.73 -20.66 -0.10
CA TYR A 87 -1.90 -20.37 1.07
C TYR A 87 -1.05 -21.56 1.54
N ALA A 88 -1.36 -22.77 1.08
CA ALA A 88 -0.66 -23.99 1.50
C ALA A 88 0.86 -23.91 1.27
N GLU A 89 1.59 -24.48 2.23
CA GLU A 89 3.04 -24.56 2.23
C GLU A 89 3.58 -25.58 1.22
N GLY A 90 4.91 -25.60 1.04
CA GLY A 90 5.60 -26.63 0.25
C GLY A 90 5.80 -26.31 -1.23
N LYS A 91 5.10 -25.30 -1.77
CA LYS A 91 5.33 -24.83 -3.15
C LYS A 91 6.68 -24.12 -3.28
N LYS A 92 7.41 -24.40 -4.36
CA LYS A 92 8.60 -23.64 -4.74
C LYS A 92 8.22 -22.55 -5.73
N TYR A 93 8.58 -21.30 -5.42
CA TYR A 93 8.23 -20.14 -6.21
C TYR A 93 9.39 -19.67 -7.08
N ARG A 94 9.02 -19.01 -8.18
CA ARG A 94 9.91 -18.16 -8.99
C ARG A 94 9.66 -16.71 -8.59
N ILE A 95 10.63 -16.09 -7.93
CA ILE A 95 10.47 -14.79 -7.27
C ILE A 95 11.35 -13.75 -7.97
N GLY A 96 10.73 -12.70 -8.49
CA GLY A 96 11.44 -11.53 -9.00
C GLY A 96 11.97 -10.67 -7.85
N TYR A 97 13.21 -10.17 -7.94
CA TYR A 97 13.78 -9.24 -6.96
C TYR A 97 14.54 -8.09 -7.63
N TYR A 98 14.62 -6.96 -6.92
CA TYR A 98 15.45 -5.80 -7.27
C TYR A 98 15.93 -5.10 -6.00
N ILE A 99 17.09 -4.44 -6.07
CA ILE A 99 17.68 -3.65 -4.98
C ILE A 99 17.65 -2.14 -5.25
N ASP A 100 17.24 -1.74 -6.45
CA ASP A 100 17.04 -0.36 -6.88
C ASP A 100 15.97 -0.37 -7.98
N ASP A 101 15.01 0.55 -7.88
CA ASP A 101 13.90 0.69 -8.82
C ASP A 101 14.11 1.82 -9.84
N GLY A 102 15.24 2.52 -9.75
CA GLY A 102 15.65 3.64 -10.61
C GLY A 102 14.97 4.97 -10.28
N TRP A 103 14.23 5.06 -9.17
CA TRP A 103 13.57 6.29 -8.74
C TRP A 103 14.22 6.90 -7.51
N PHE A 104 14.35 6.13 -6.43
CA PHE A 104 15.11 6.54 -5.26
C PHE A 104 16.13 5.46 -4.92
N THR A 105 17.42 5.77 -5.11
CA THR A 105 18.51 4.86 -4.75
C THR A 105 18.40 4.47 -3.27
N PRO A 106 18.17 3.18 -2.95
CA PRO A 106 17.99 2.76 -1.57
C PRO A 106 19.30 2.85 -0.79
N ILE A 107 19.20 3.15 0.50
CA ILE A 107 20.39 3.15 1.38
C ILE A 107 20.98 1.73 1.49
N PRO A 108 22.29 1.59 1.79
CA PRO A 108 22.96 0.28 1.84
C PRO A 108 22.27 -0.74 2.75
N ALA A 109 21.67 -0.30 3.86
CA ALA A 109 20.94 -1.18 4.78
C ALA A 109 19.69 -1.82 4.13
N ILE A 110 18.98 -1.11 3.26
CA ILE A 110 17.80 -1.63 2.56
C ILE A 110 18.21 -2.61 1.46
N GLN A 111 19.27 -2.28 0.70
CA GLN A 111 19.81 -3.18 -0.31
C GLN A 111 20.28 -4.49 0.32
N ARG A 112 20.99 -4.42 1.45
CA ARG A 112 21.42 -5.59 2.23
C ARG A 112 20.23 -6.42 2.70
N ALA A 113 19.18 -5.82 3.25
CA ALA A 113 18.01 -6.56 3.72
C ALA A 113 17.31 -7.35 2.60
N VAL A 114 17.23 -6.78 1.38
CA VAL A 114 16.68 -7.49 0.21
C VAL A 114 17.57 -8.66 -0.21
N LEU A 115 18.89 -8.48 -0.22
CA LEU A 115 19.84 -9.53 -0.59
C LEU A 115 19.87 -10.68 0.42
N GLU A 116 19.84 -10.37 1.73
CA GLU A 116 19.73 -11.38 2.79
C GLU A 116 18.41 -12.17 2.66
N ALA A 117 17.28 -11.49 2.43
CA ALA A 117 16.01 -12.16 2.18
C ALA A 117 16.05 -13.04 0.92
N LYS A 118 16.74 -12.58 -0.14
CA LYS A 118 16.98 -13.38 -1.34
C LYS A 118 17.72 -14.67 -0.99
N ASP A 119 18.83 -14.57 -0.27
CA ASP A 119 19.69 -15.72 0.01
C ASP A 119 18.97 -16.74 0.91
N HIS A 120 18.16 -16.28 1.87
CA HIS A 120 17.29 -17.14 2.67
C HIS A 120 16.24 -17.87 1.82
N LEU A 121 15.63 -17.19 0.85
CA LEU A 121 14.64 -17.81 -0.05
C LEU A 121 15.29 -18.82 -1.01
N GLU A 122 16.49 -18.53 -1.51
CA GLU A 122 17.28 -19.46 -2.34
C GLU A 122 17.67 -20.71 -1.53
N ALA A 123 18.15 -20.52 -0.28
CA ALA A 123 18.47 -21.62 0.63
C ALA A 123 17.23 -22.50 0.97
N ALA A 124 16.03 -21.90 0.99
CA ALA A 124 14.77 -22.62 1.12
C ALA A 124 14.34 -23.35 -0.18
N GLY A 125 15.11 -23.26 -1.27
CA GLY A 125 14.87 -23.94 -2.54
C GLY A 125 13.96 -23.18 -3.52
N HIS A 126 13.75 -21.87 -3.32
CA HIS A 126 13.07 -21.03 -4.30
C HIS A 126 14.03 -20.59 -5.42
N THR A 127 13.48 -20.18 -6.56
CA THR A 127 14.26 -19.62 -7.67
C THR A 127 14.12 -18.10 -7.65
N LEU A 128 15.23 -17.37 -7.49
CA LEU A 128 15.22 -15.91 -7.51
C LEU A 128 15.79 -15.37 -8.82
N ILE A 129 15.08 -14.39 -9.39
CA ILE A 129 15.35 -13.88 -10.72
C ILE A 129 15.47 -12.35 -10.63
N PRO A 130 16.59 -11.74 -11.07
CA PRO A 130 16.67 -10.29 -11.18
C PRO A 130 15.51 -9.76 -12.04
N PHE A 131 14.77 -8.81 -11.52
CA PHE A 131 13.62 -8.21 -12.20
C PHE A 131 13.67 -6.70 -12.07
N HIS A 132 13.64 -5.98 -13.18
CA HIS A 132 13.62 -4.52 -13.15
C HIS A 132 12.21 -4.00 -13.42
N PRO A 133 11.57 -3.28 -12.46
CA PRO A 133 10.29 -2.67 -12.70
C PRO A 133 10.34 -1.68 -13.88
N PRO A 134 9.36 -1.71 -14.79
CA PRO A 134 9.41 -0.88 -15.98
C PRO A 134 9.07 0.59 -15.65
N ASN A 135 10.04 1.48 -15.87
CA ASN A 135 9.88 2.94 -15.90
C ASN A 135 9.13 3.53 -14.67
N ILE A 136 9.66 3.29 -13.47
CA ILE A 136 9.11 3.83 -12.22
C ILE A 136 8.94 5.35 -12.23
N PRO A 137 9.88 6.18 -12.75
CA PRO A 137 9.67 7.63 -12.83
C PRO A 137 8.38 8.03 -13.57
N ARG A 138 8.04 7.33 -14.66
CA ARG A 138 6.78 7.54 -15.38
C ARG A 138 5.57 7.08 -14.58
N VAL A 139 5.66 5.92 -13.91
CA VAL A 139 4.60 5.41 -13.03
C VAL A 139 4.31 6.41 -11.91
N MET A 140 5.34 6.93 -11.24
CA MET A 140 5.18 7.92 -10.16
C MET A 140 4.56 9.22 -10.66
N ARG A 141 4.97 9.71 -11.84
CA ARG A 141 4.33 10.88 -12.47
C ARG A 141 2.83 10.67 -12.71
N HIS A 142 2.45 9.50 -13.21
CA HIS A 142 1.05 9.16 -13.44
C HIS A 142 0.27 8.99 -12.14
N PHE A 143 0.87 8.35 -11.13
CA PHE A 143 0.30 8.21 -9.80
C PHE A 143 -0.05 9.58 -9.21
N ILE A 144 0.90 10.53 -9.18
CA ILE A 144 0.67 11.88 -8.66
C ILE A 144 -0.46 12.59 -9.40
N ARG A 145 -0.49 12.52 -10.74
CA ARG A 145 -1.58 13.09 -11.55
C ARG A 145 -2.93 12.47 -11.22
N ALA A 146 -2.98 11.15 -11.03
CA ALA A 146 -4.22 10.43 -10.74
C ALA A 146 -4.75 10.67 -9.32
N VAL A 147 -3.90 10.94 -8.34
CA VAL A 147 -4.33 11.30 -6.97
C VAL A 147 -4.64 12.80 -6.80
N CYS A 148 -4.15 13.65 -7.70
CA CYS A 148 -4.33 15.10 -7.71
C CYS A 148 -4.97 15.59 -9.03
N VAL A 149 -6.09 15.00 -9.44
CA VAL A 149 -6.74 15.30 -10.73
C VAL A 149 -7.16 16.76 -10.91
N ASP A 150 -7.43 17.47 -9.81
CA ASP A 150 -7.78 18.89 -9.80
C ASP A 150 -6.56 19.82 -9.62
N GLY A 151 -5.34 19.26 -9.68
CA GLY A 151 -4.10 19.95 -9.38
C GLY A 151 -3.89 20.26 -7.89
N GLY A 152 -4.62 19.59 -6.99
CA GLY A 152 -4.53 19.79 -5.55
C GLY A 152 -5.41 20.92 -5.00
N LYS A 153 -6.22 21.57 -5.86
CA LYS A 153 -7.05 22.73 -5.49
C LYS A 153 -7.96 22.47 -4.30
N PHE A 154 -8.61 21.31 -4.24
CA PHE A 154 -9.48 20.93 -3.13
C PHE A 154 -8.70 20.86 -1.80
N LEU A 155 -7.56 20.17 -1.82
CA LEU A 155 -6.72 20.03 -0.62
C LEU A 155 -6.16 21.38 -0.18
N SER A 156 -5.64 22.18 -1.11
CA SER A 156 -5.12 23.52 -0.82
C SER A 156 -6.18 24.42 -0.21
N ARG A 157 -7.39 24.47 -0.78
CA ARG A 157 -8.50 25.25 -0.19
C ARG A 157 -8.86 24.76 1.20
N LYS A 158 -8.95 23.44 1.40
CA LYS A 158 -9.32 22.86 2.69
C LYS A 158 -8.27 23.15 3.76
N LEU A 159 -6.98 23.06 3.44
CA LEU A 159 -5.88 23.36 4.37
C LEU A 159 -5.80 24.86 4.68
N LEU A 160 -5.95 25.73 3.68
CA LEU A 160 -5.87 27.19 3.85
C LEU A 160 -7.11 27.79 4.52
N ASN A 161 -8.26 27.12 4.44
CA ASN A 161 -9.49 27.55 5.12
C ASN A 161 -9.55 27.13 6.60
N VAL A 162 -8.58 26.37 7.12
CA VAL A 162 -8.45 26.17 8.57
C VAL A 162 -7.83 27.43 9.16
N SER A 163 -8.59 28.15 9.99
CA SER A 163 -8.24 29.45 10.60
C SER A 163 -6.96 29.48 11.46
N LEU A 164 -6.22 28.37 11.56
CA LEU A 164 -4.93 28.27 12.23
C LEU A 164 -3.75 28.72 11.35
N LEU A 165 -3.93 28.81 10.03
CA LEU A 165 -2.88 29.22 9.08
C LEU A 165 -2.93 30.70 8.65
N SER A 166 -4.03 31.41 8.94
CA SER A 166 -4.18 32.82 8.56
C SER A 166 -3.21 33.78 9.28
N TRP A 167 -2.54 33.32 10.34
CA TRP A 167 -1.62 34.14 11.14
C TRP A 167 -0.13 33.96 10.82
N LYS A 168 0.28 32.99 9.99
CA LYS A 168 1.72 32.72 9.78
C LYS A 168 2.21 32.61 8.34
N PHE A 169 1.34 32.45 7.34
CA PHE A 169 1.80 32.28 5.95
C PHE A 169 1.74 33.54 5.07
N THR A 170 1.19 34.65 5.58
CA THR A 170 1.03 35.89 4.81
C THR A 170 2.22 36.86 4.88
N GLN A 171 3.32 36.54 5.60
CA GLN A 171 4.45 37.47 5.74
C GLN A 171 5.79 37.06 5.10
N GLU A 172 6.02 35.82 4.65
CA GLU A 172 7.37 35.43 4.19
C GLU A 172 7.40 34.71 2.83
N MET A 173 6.69 35.21 1.82
CA MET A 173 6.91 34.71 0.45
C MET A 173 6.88 35.80 -0.64
N PHE A 174 7.42 36.97 -0.29
CA PHE A 174 7.98 37.91 -1.26
C PHE A 174 9.34 38.38 -0.75
N PHE A 175 10.39 37.62 -1.07
CA PHE A 175 11.73 38.06 -1.45
C PHE A 175 12.49 36.88 -2.04
#